data_AF-A0A2A4Q359-F1
#
_entry.id   AF-A0A2A4Q359-F1
#
_cell.length_a   1.000
_cell.length_b   1.000
_cell.length_c   1.000
_cell.angle_alpha   90.00
_cell.angle_beta   90.00
_cell.angle_gamma   90.00
#
_symmetry.space_group_name_H-M   'P 1'
#
loop_
_entity.id
_entity.type
_entity.pdbx_description
1 polymer ?
#
loop_
_entity_poly.entity_id
_entity_poly.type
_entity_poly.pdbx_seq_one_letter_code
_entity_poly.pdbx_strand_id
1 'polypeptide(L)' 'MNYYNNRRYHKALGNVTPSDVLDGRSEQILQKRKEVQPQIFQRRRLCNQQLRELAASPPNLH' A
#
# COMPACT_ATOMS: atom_id res chain seq x y z
N MET A 1 5.72 2.17 -27.57
CA MET A 1 5.42 3.41 -26.81
C MET A 1 4.36 3.25 -25.72
N ASN A 2 3.30 2.44 -25.91
CA ASN A 2 2.17 2.42 -24.97
C ASN A 2 2.44 1.75 -23.59
N TYR A 3 3.46 0.89 -23.50
CA TYR A 3 3.77 0.13 -22.27
C TYR A 3 4.41 1.00 -21.16
N TYR A 4 5.32 1.90 -21.53
CA TYR A 4 6.10 2.66 -20.55
C TYR A 4 5.24 3.68 -19.80
N ASN A 5 4.35 4.36 -20.53
CA ASN A 5 3.57 5.47 -19.97
C ASN A 5 2.44 4.99 -19.08
N ASN A 6 1.83 3.84 -19.39
CA ASN A 6 0.58 3.39 -18.75
C ASN A 6 0.76 2.25 -17.74
N ARG A 7 1.88 1.53 -17.76
CA ARG A 7 2.05 0.33 -16.93
C ARG A 7 3.23 0.38 -15.97
N ARG A 8 4.15 1.33 -16.13
CA ARG A 8 5.32 1.44 -15.26
C ARG A 8 5.04 2.41 -14.12
N TYR A 9 4.90 1.89 -12.91
CA TYR A 9 4.91 2.74 -11.71
C TYR A 9 6.33 3.25 -11.45
N HIS A 10 6.46 4.56 -11.28
CA HIS A 10 7.75 5.19 -11.07
C HIS A 10 7.92 5.64 -9.61
N LYS A 11 8.97 5.14 -8.93
CA LYS A 11 9.23 5.45 -7.52
C LYS A 11 9.45 6.95 -7.29
N ALA A 12 10.18 7.62 -8.18
CA ALA A 12 10.42 9.06 -8.11
C ALA A 12 9.12 9.89 -8.24
N LEU A 13 8.07 9.32 -8.82
CA LEU A 13 6.75 9.97 -8.97
C LEU A 13 5.77 9.55 -7.87
N GLY A 14 6.22 8.90 -6.79
CA GLY A 14 5.33 8.40 -5.74
C GLY A 14 4.53 7.16 -6.16
N ASN A 15 5.11 6.32 -7.03
CA ASN A 15 4.47 5.12 -7.58
C ASN A 15 3.15 5.45 -8.30
N VAL A 16 3.16 6.49 -9.13
CA VAL A 16 2.16 6.71 -10.17
C VAL A 16 2.77 6.41 -11.54
N THR A 17 1.93 6.27 -12.56
CA THR A 17 2.42 6.07 -13.93
C THR A 17 2.77 7.41 -14.58
N PRO A 18 3.68 7.45 -15.56
CA PRO A 18 3.95 8.67 -16.32
C PRO A 18 2.68 9.27 -16.98
N SER A 19 1.74 8.43 -17.42
CA SER A 19 0.46 8.91 -17.97
C SER A 19 -0.36 9.66 -16.93
N ASP A 20 -0.45 9.15 -15.69
CA ASP A 20 -1.19 9.85 -14.63
C ASP A 20 -0.60 11.23 -14.31
N VAL A 21 0.71 11.41 -14.51
CA VAL A 21 1.37 12.71 -14.38
C VAL A 21 1.04 13.61 -15.56
N LEU A 22 1.11 13.11 -16.79
CA LEU A 22 0.74 13.87 -17.99
C LEU A 22 -0.73 14.29 -17.96
N ASP A 23 -1.61 13.43 -17.45
CA ASP A 23 -3.03 13.69 -17.29
C ASP A 23 -3.35 14.60 -16.07
N GLY A 24 -2.35 14.98 -15.28
CA GLY A 24 -2.53 15.81 -14.07
C GLY A 24 -3.25 15.12 -12.91
N ARG A 25 -3.48 13.80 -12.98
CA ARG A 25 -4.22 13.02 -11.98
C ARG A 25 -3.35 12.54 -10.81
N SER A 26 -2.03 12.69 -10.92
CA SER A 26 -1.07 12.19 -9.93
C SER A 26 -1.31 12.72 -8.53
N GLU A 27 -1.65 14.01 -8.38
CA GLU A 27 -1.87 14.62 -7.07
C GLU A 27 -3.09 14.02 -6.36
N GLN A 28 -4.20 13.87 -7.08
CA GLN A 28 -5.43 13.26 -6.56
C GLN A 28 -5.20 11.81 -6.09
N ILE A 29 -4.43 11.04 -6.86
CA ILE A 29 -4.06 9.67 -6.49
C ILE A 29 -3.24 9.65 -5.19
N LEU A 30 -2.25 10.53 -5.07
CA LEU A 30 -1.41 10.62 -3.88
C LEU A 30 -2.20 11.09 -2.66
N GLN A 31 -3.11 12.05 -2.83
CA GLN A 31 -3.98 12.56 -1.77
C GLN A 31 -4.88 11.45 -1.21
N LYS A 32 -5.59 10.74 -2.08
CA LYS A 32 -6.43 9.60 -1.68
C LYS A 32 -5.62 8.51 -0.97
N ARG A 33 -4.38 8.25 -1.40
CA ARG A 33 -3.49 7.30 -0.72
C ARG A 33 -3.13 7.77 0.68
N LYS A 34 -2.82 9.06 0.88
CA LYS A 34 -2.52 9.62 2.20
C LYS A 34 -3.68 9.44 3.19
N GLU A 35 -4.92 9.55 2.72
CA GLU A 35 -6.12 9.37 3.55
C GLU A 35 -6.35 7.91 3.96
N VAL A 36 -6.06 6.96 3.07
CA VAL A 36 -6.32 5.52 3.32
C VAL A 36 -5.13 4.81 3.99
N GLN A 37 -3.90 5.29 3.79
CA GLN A 37 -2.67 4.69 4.33
C GLN A 37 -2.71 4.45 5.85
N PRO A 38 -3.12 5.41 6.70
CA PRO A 38 -3.20 5.20 8.15
C PRO A 38 -4.08 4.01 8.52
N GLN A 39 -5.24 3.87 7.87
CA GLN A 39 -6.20 2.78 8.14
C GLN A 39 -5.58 1.42 7.80
N ILE A 40 -4.89 1.34 6.67
CA ILE A 40 -4.17 0.11 6.26
C ILE A 40 -3.06 -0.23 7.24
N PHE A 41 -2.28 0.75 7.70
CA PHE A 41 -1.21 0.52 8.67
C PHE A 41 -1.77 0.06 10.02
N GLN A 42 -2.87 0.63 10.50
CA GLN A 42 -3.52 0.16 11.72
C GLN A 42 -4.00 -1.28 11.59
N ARG A 43 -4.69 -1.61 10.50
CA ARG A 43 -5.15 -2.98 10.24
C ARG A 43 -3.99 -3.97 10.19
N ARG A 44 -2.89 -3.61 9.53
CA ARG A 44 -1.68 -4.44 9.48
C ARG A 44 -1.05 -4.64 10.86
N ARG A 45 -0.98 -3.59 11.69
CA ARG A 45 -0.49 -3.71 13.06
C ARG A 45 -1.32 -4.68 13.88
N LEU A 46 -2.65 -4.56 13.84
CA LEU A 46 -3.56 -5.45 14.56
C LEU A 46 -3.41 -6.91 14.09
N CYS A 47 -3.42 -7.14 12.78
CA CYS A 47 -3.27 -8.49 12.21
C CYS A 47 -1.91 -9.10 12.61
N ASN A 48 -0.82 -8.34 12.54
CA ASN A 48 0.50 -8.82 12.94
C ASN A 48 0.59 -9.09 14.45
N GLN A 49 -0.10 -8.29 15.27
CA GLN A 49 -0.17 -8.54 16.72
C GLN A 49 -0.89 -9.87 17.00
N GLN A 50 -2.05 -10.11 16.38
CA GLN A 50 -2.79 -11.37 16.51
C GLN A 50 -1.94 -12.57 16.05
N LEU A 51 -1.24 -12.44 14.92
CA LEU A 51 -0.34 -13.49 14.44
C LEU A 51 0.80 -13.77 15.43
N ARG A 52 1.35 -12.74 16.10
CA ARG A 52 2.37 -12.92 17.14
C ARG A 52 1.81 -13.58 18.38
N GLU A 53 0.62 -13.22 18.81
CA GLU A 53 -0.06 -13.82 19.96
C GLU A 53 -0.37 -15.31 19.69
N LEU A 54 -0.86 -15.63 18.49
CA LEU A 54 -1.06 -17.02 18.05
C LEU A 54 0.26 -17.81 18.00
N ALA A 55 1.33 -17.20 17.50
CA ALA A 55 2.64 -17.83 17.46
C ALA A 55 3.28 -18.00 18.85
N ALA A 56 2.92 -17.14 19.81
CA ALA A 56 3.41 -17.17 21.19
C ALA A 56 2.54 -18.07 22.10
N SER A 57 1.33 -18.44 21.69
CA SER A 57 0.51 -19.41 22.40
C SER A 57 1.10 -20.80 22.22
N PRO A 58 1.54 -21.50 23.28
CA PRO A 58 2.02 -22.87 23.16
C PRO A 58 0.87 -23.74 22.63
N PRO A 59 1.13 -24.71 21.73
CA PRO A 59 0.10 -25.63 21.29
C PRO A 59 -0.46 -26.32 22.55
N ASN A 60 -1.76 -26.19 22.77
CA ASN A 60 -2.47 -26.76 23.91
C ASN A 60 -1.95 -28.18 24.19
N LEU A 61 -1.21 -28.34 25.29
CA LEU A 61 -0.86 -29.65 25.82
C LEU A 61 -2.15 -30.21 26.43
N HIS A 62 -2.80 -31.09 25.69
CA HIS A 62 -3.93 -31.89 26.16
C HIS A 62 -3.66 -33.36 25.84
#